data_AF-A0A538EVE5-F1
#
_entry.id   AF-A0A538EVE5-F1
#
_cell.length_a   1.000
_cell.length_b   1.000
_cell.length_c   1.000
_cell.angle_alpha   90.00
_cell.angle_beta   90.00
_cell.angle_gamma   90.00
#
_symmetry.space_group_name_H-M   'P 1'
#
loop_
_entity.id
_entity.type
_entity.pdbx_description
1 polymer ?
#
loop_
_entity_poly.entity_id
_entity_poly.type
_entity_poly.pdbx_seq_one_letter_code
_entity_poly.pdbx_strand_id
1 'polypeptide(L)'
;DMKNRIMGELKKLFRPEFLNRIDEVIVFHKLTRDEIKEIVELLLRRIRESMAERELSLNLSEDAKDLLVEKGWDPTMGARPLRRAIQRYIEDPLADEVLRAENMRPGSTVEIDRGEEPADGEDPEVKISITAPPAGKTREPVGVGAKGEAAEEGSDGRGLPEGSGGGDLPDEPEVLPDVPDAPPADDEPGPPTES
;
A
#
# COMPACT_ATOMS: atom_id res chain seq x y z
N ASP A 1 28.76 -2.02 -18.80
CA ASP A 1 28.74 -3.26 -19.61
C ASP A 1 27.35 -3.83 -20.00
N MET A 2 26.27 -3.69 -19.22
CA MET A 2 24.94 -4.19 -19.63
C MET A 2 24.26 -3.34 -20.73
N LYS A 3 24.28 -2.00 -20.59
CA LYS A 3 23.67 -1.06 -21.55
C LYS A 3 24.22 -1.23 -22.97
N ASN A 4 25.54 -1.36 -23.11
CA ASN A 4 26.18 -1.54 -24.42
C ASN A 4 25.77 -2.84 -25.11
N ARG A 5 25.59 -3.92 -24.34
CA ARG A 5 25.11 -5.22 -24.86
C ARG A 5 23.67 -5.12 -25.33
N ILE A 6 22.80 -4.47 -24.55
CA ILE A 6 21.40 -4.22 -24.91
C ILE A 6 21.32 -3.33 -26.16
N MET A 7 22.09 -2.23 -26.23
CA MET A 7 22.13 -1.37 -27.41
C MET A 7 22.65 -2.07 -28.66
N GLY A 8 23.58 -3.02 -28.49
CA GLY A 8 24.08 -3.87 -29.57
C GLY A 8 23.00 -4.81 -30.13
N GLU A 9 22.18 -5.40 -29.27
CA GLU A 9 21.00 -6.22 -29.65
C GLU A 9 19.93 -5.34 -30.32
N LEU A 10 19.65 -4.16 -29.77
CA LEU A 10 18.64 -3.22 -30.27
C LEU A 10 18.94 -2.76 -31.70
N LYS A 11 20.21 -2.52 -32.03
CA LYS A 11 20.68 -2.19 -33.39
C LYS A 11 20.53 -3.32 -34.41
N LYS A 12 20.47 -4.57 -33.96
CA LYS A 12 20.23 -5.73 -34.84
C LYS A 12 18.74 -5.95 -35.11
N LEU A 13 17.89 -5.65 -34.13
CA LEU A 13 16.44 -5.87 -34.20
C LEU A 13 15.67 -4.69 -34.81
N PHE A 14 16.08 -3.46 -34.55
CA PHE A 14 15.39 -2.25 -34.98
C PHE A 14 16.16 -1.48 -36.06
N ARG A 15 15.43 -0.85 -36.98
CA ARG A 15 16.02 0.01 -38.02
C ARG A 15 16.61 1.29 -37.41
N PRO A 16 17.68 1.86 -38.00
CA PRO A 16 18.32 3.06 -37.48
C PRO A 16 17.38 4.28 -37.40
N GLU A 17 16.36 4.38 -38.27
CA GLU A 17 15.37 5.46 -38.16
C GLU A 17 14.54 5.41 -36.87
N PHE A 18 14.24 4.20 -36.37
CA PHE A 18 13.51 4.04 -35.12
C PHE A 18 14.39 4.41 -33.92
N LEU A 19 15.67 4.01 -33.95
CA LEU A 19 16.62 4.35 -32.89
C LEU A 19 16.87 5.86 -32.81
N ASN A 20 16.80 6.57 -33.93
CA ASN A 20 16.90 8.03 -33.98
C ASN A 20 15.66 8.75 -33.42
N ARG A 21 14.57 8.03 -33.10
CA ARG A 21 13.35 8.57 -32.47
C ARG A 21 13.28 8.30 -30.96
N ILE A 22 14.29 7.65 -30.39
CA ILE A 22 14.35 7.36 -28.95
C ILE A 22 15.32 8.35 -28.31
N ASP A 23 14.80 9.22 -27.46
CA ASP A 23 15.60 10.24 -26.76
C ASP A 23 16.50 9.62 -25.68
N GLU A 24 15.95 8.72 -24.87
CA GLU A 24 16.69 8.06 -23.79
C GLU A 24 16.33 6.59 -23.63
N VAL A 25 17.34 5.79 -23.29
CA VAL A 25 17.18 4.36 -22.97
C VAL A 25 17.43 4.16 -21.48
N ILE A 26 16.35 3.89 -20.74
CA ILE A 26 16.36 3.56 -19.32
C ILE A 26 16.58 2.06 -19.15
N VAL A 27 17.61 1.68 -18.41
CA VAL A 27 17.92 0.27 -18.12
C VAL A 27 17.50 -0.03 -16.68
N PHE A 28 16.53 -0.92 -16.52
CA PHE A 28 16.13 -1.39 -15.19
C PHE A 28 17.08 -2.49 -14.71
N HIS A 29 17.60 -2.29 -13.50
CA HIS A 29 18.40 -3.30 -12.81
C HIS A 29 17.48 -4.27 -12.07
N LYS A 30 18.00 -5.47 -11.76
CA LYS A 30 17.28 -6.40 -10.89
C LYS A 30 17.22 -5.81 -9.49
N LEU A 31 16.06 -5.94 -8.86
CA LEU A 31 15.87 -5.52 -7.47
C LEU A 31 16.74 -6.39 -6.54
N THR A 32 17.38 -5.71 -5.59
CA THR A 32 18.07 -6.31 -4.45
C THR A 32 17.08 -6.65 -3.34
N ARG A 33 17.47 -7.51 -2.40
CA ARG A 33 16.61 -7.86 -1.24
C ARG A 33 16.21 -6.62 -0.43
N ASP A 34 17.13 -5.68 -0.24
CA ASP A 34 16.87 -4.46 0.54
C ASP A 34 15.86 -3.54 -0.16
N GLU A 35 15.98 -3.34 -1.47
CA GLU A 35 14.99 -2.58 -2.25
C GLU A 35 13.59 -3.24 -2.20
N ILE A 36 13.53 -4.56 -2.08
CA ILE A 36 12.25 -5.28 -1.94
C ILE A 36 11.65 -5.01 -0.56
N LYS A 37 12.46 -4.95 0.51
CA LYS A 37 11.97 -4.55 1.83
C LYS A 37 11.39 -3.14 1.82
N GLU A 38 12.01 -2.21 1.09
CA GLU A 38 11.46 -0.86 0.90
C GLU A 38 10.13 -0.87 0.15
N ILE A 39 9.99 -1.73 -0.87
CA ILE A 39 8.73 -1.90 -1.58
C ILE A 39 7.65 -2.49 -0.67
N VAL A 40 7.99 -3.46 0.20
CA VAL A 40 7.08 -3.99 1.23
C VAL A 40 6.58 -2.84 2.12
N GLU A 41 7.48 -2.01 2.61
CA GLU A 41 7.14 -0.86 3.45
C GLU A 41 6.19 0.12 2.73
N LEU A 42 6.44 0.39 1.44
CA LEU A 42 5.59 1.25 0.62
C LEU A 42 4.19 0.66 0.40
N LEU A 43 4.08 -0.65 0.17
CA LEU A 43 2.79 -1.32 0.01
C LEU A 43 2.00 -1.36 1.33
N LEU A 44 2.69 -1.53 2.46
CA LEU A 44 2.08 -1.52 3.79
C LEU A 44 1.53 -0.14 4.18
N ARG A 45 2.07 0.97 3.65
CA ARG A 45 1.52 2.31 3.94
C ARG A 45 0.03 2.39 3.66
N ARG A 46 -0.42 1.81 2.55
CA ARG A 46 -1.84 1.83 2.16
C ARG A 46 -2.71 1.06 3.16
N ILE A 47 -2.20 -0.05 3.69
CA ILE A 47 -2.87 -0.84 4.72
C ILE A 47 -2.89 -0.06 6.04
N ARG A 48 -1.77 0.58 6.42
CA ARG A 48 -1.70 1.43 7.61
C ARG A 48 -2.65 2.62 7.55
N GLU A 49 -2.80 3.26 6.40
CA GLU A 49 -3.76 4.36 6.20
C GLU A 49 -5.19 3.88 6.48
N SER A 50 -5.59 2.74 5.89
CA SER A 50 -6.92 2.16 6.14
C SER A 50 -7.14 1.74 7.60
N MET A 51 -6.09 1.27 8.28
CA MET A 51 -6.15 0.96 9.71
C MET A 51 -6.21 2.21 10.59
N ALA A 52 -5.53 3.28 10.21
CA ALA A 52 -5.52 4.54 10.95
C ALA A 52 -6.90 5.21 10.96
N GLU A 53 -7.70 5.06 9.89
CA GLU A 53 -9.11 5.49 9.86
C GLU A 53 -9.96 4.85 10.97
N ARG A 54 -9.52 3.71 11.51
CA ARG A 54 -10.17 2.97 12.61
C ARG A 54 -9.44 3.14 13.95
N GLU A 55 -8.52 4.10 14.03
CA GLU A 55 -7.64 4.35 15.18
C GLU A 55 -6.73 3.15 15.53
N LEU A 56 -6.37 2.33 14.55
CA LEU A 56 -5.48 1.19 14.73
C LEU A 56 -4.09 1.49 14.18
N SER A 57 -3.06 1.01 14.89
CA SER A 57 -1.68 1.08 14.42
C SER A 57 -1.19 -0.29 13.98
N LEU A 58 -0.41 -0.37 12.90
CA LEU A 58 0.23 -1.62 12.45
C LEU A 58 1.74 -1.47 12.41
N ASN A 59 2.40 -2.35 13.14
CA ASN A 59 3.83 -2.52 13.19
C ASN A 59 4.18 -3.91 12.66
N LEU A 60 5.18 -3.95 11.78
CA LEU A 60 5.68 -5.17 11.18
C LEU A 60 7.13 -5.34 11.60
N SER A 61 7.48 -6.46 12.21
CA SER A 61 8.86 -6.74 12.63
C SER A 61 9.75 -7.06 11.44
N GLU A 62 11.06 -6.96 11.66
CA GLU A 62 12.05 -7.22 10.60
C GLU A 62 11.98 -8.67 10.12
N ASP A 63 11.78 -9.62 11.04
CA ASP A 63 11.66 -11.05 10.72
C ASP A 63 10.43 -11.34 9.83
N ALA A 64 9.33 -10.62 10.07
CA ALA A 64 8.13 -10.71 9.22
C ALA A 64 8.35 -10.07 7.84
N LYS A 65 9.13 -8.99 7.74
CA LYS A 65 9.55 -8.42 6.44
C LYS A 65 10.40 -9.41 5.66
N ASP A 66 11.35 -10.06 6.32
CA ASP A 66 12.19 -11.08 5.71
C ASP A 66 11.37 -12.25 5.17
N LEU A 67 10.36 -12.70 5.91
CA LEU A 67 9.42 -13.73 5.45
C LEU A 67 8.68 -13.30 4.17
N LEU A 68 8.20 -12.05 4.12
CA LEU A 68 7.51 -11.51 2.95
C LEU A 68 8.43 -11.40 1.73
N VAL A 69 9.70 -11.05 1.92
CA VAL A 69 10.69 -11.07 0.83
C VAL A 69 10.94 -12.49 0.36
N GLU A 70 11.10 -13.46 1.26
CA GLU A 70 11.33 -14.86 0.91
C GLU A 70 10.17 -15.48 0.12
N LYS A 71 8.93 -15.15 0.48
CA LYS A 71 7.72 -15.70 -0.18
C LYS A 71 7.24 -14.88 -1.37
N GLY A 72 7.54 -13.58 -1.39
CA GLY A 72 7.02 -12.61 -2.36
C GLY A 72 7.99 -12.21 -3.46
N TRP A 73 9.26 -12.62 -3.40
CA TRP A 73 10.27 -12.31 -4.40
C TRP A 73 10.67 -13.52 -5.24
N ASP A 74 10.62 -13.33 -6.55
CA ASP A 74 11.16 -14.28 -7.52
C ASP A 74 12.14 -13.54 -8.48
N PRO A 75 13.37 -14.03 -8.71
CA PRO A 75 14.34 -13.35 -9.59
C PRO A 75 13.93 -13.21 -11.07
N THR A 76 12.96 -14.00 -11.51
CA THR A 76 12.39 -14.04 -12.86
C THR A 76 11.14 -13.18 -12.96
N MET A 77 10.28 -13.19 -11.94
CA MET A 77 9.04 -12.42 -11.90
C MET A 77 9.15 -11.06 -11.19
N GLY A 78 10.27 -10.79 -10.51
CA GLY A 78 10.50 -9.60 -9.70
C GLY A 78 9.62 -9.57 -8.44
N ALA A 79 9.26 -8.36 -7.99
CA ALA A 79 8.37 -8.13 -6.86
C ALA A 79 6.86 -8.31 -7.20
N ARG A 80 6.53 -8.88 -8.37
CA ARG A 80 5.12 -9.09 -8.76
C ARG A 80 4.36 -10.00 -7.79
N PRO A 81 4.92 -11.12 -7.30
CA PRO A 81 4.25 -11.97 -6.31
C PRO A 81 4.09 -11.31 -4.94
N LEU A 82 4.90 -10.28 -4.64
CA LEU A 82 4.96 -9.62 -3.34
C LEU A 82 3.63 -9.06 -2.87
N ARG A 83 2.86 -8.45 -3.79
CA ARG A 83 1.53 -7.93 -3.45
C ARG A 83 0.60 -9.04 -2.97
N ARG A 84 0.64 -10.20 -3.63
CA ARG A 84 -0.19 -11.36 -3.25
C ARG A 84 0.28 -11.96 -1.93
N ALA A 85 1.59 -11.98 -1.67
CA ALA A 85 2.13 -12.41 -0.39
C ALA A 85 1.64 -11.49 0.74
N ILE A 86 1.74 -10.16 0.57
CA ILE A 86 1.22 -9.20 1.56
C ILE A 86 -0.28 -9.41 1.78
N GLN A 87 -1.06 -9.60 0.72
CA GLN A 87 -2.49 -9.85 0.88
C GLN A 87 -2.76 -11.11 1.72
N ARG A 88 -2.19 -12.25 1.32
CA ARG A 88 -2.42 -13.55 1.97
C ARG A 88 -1.89 -13.60 3.40
N TYR A 89 -0.71 -13.05 3.65
CA TYR A 89 -0.04 -13.16 4.95
C TYR A 89 -0.36 -12.00 5.87
N ILE A 90 -0.81 -10.85 5.38
CA ILE A 90 -1.04 -9.66 6.22
C ILE A 90 -2.50 -9.24 6.14
N GLU A 91 -3.00 -8.93 4.94
CA GLU A 91 -4.34 -8.35 4.78
C GLU A 91 -5.47 -9.32 5.15
N ASP A 92 -5.42 -10.57 4.68
CA ASP A 92 -6.48 -11.56 4.95
C ASP A 92 -6.56 -11.89 6.46
N PRO A 93 -5.44 -12.19 7.17
CA PRO A 93 -5.50 -12.46 8.61
C PRO A 93 -5.91 -11.23 9.44
N LEU A 94 -5.55 -10.01 9.01
CA LEU A 94 -6.02 -8.78 9.64
C LEU A 94 -7.53 -8.59 9.46
N ALA A 95 -8.06 -8.87 8.27
CA ALA A 95 -9.49 -8.78 8.01
C ALA A 95 -10.27 -9.76 8.89
N ASP A 96 -9.79 -11.00 9.03
CA ASP A 96 -10.38 -11.99 9.92
C ASP A 96 -10.40 -11.51 11.38
N GLU A 97 -9.30 -10.93 11.85
CA GLU A 97 -9.20 -10.46 13.23
C GLU A 97 -10.09 -9.23 13.49
N VAL A 98 -10.22 -8.34 12.51
CA VAL A 98 -11.20 -7.22 12.54
C VAL A 98 -12.62 -7.77 12.67
N LEU A 99 -12.96 -8.83 11.93
CA LEU A 99 -14.29 -9.44 11.95
C LEU A 99 -14.60 -10.16 13.27
N ARG A 100 -13.59 -10.77 13.91
CA ARG A 100 -13.75 -11.45 15.21
C ARG A 100 -14.03 -10.48 16.37
N ALA A 101 -13.67 -9.20 16.22
CA ALA A 101 -14.08 -8.07 17.05
C ALA A 101 -13.83 -8.15 18.58
N GLU A 102 -13.21 -9.22 19.11
CA GLU A 102 -13.02 -9.38 20.57
C GLU A 102 -11.90 -8.50 21.15
N ASN A 103 -10.86 -8.18 20.37
CA ASN A 103 -9.63 -7.56 20.90
C ASN A 103 -9.21 -6.24 20.22
N MET A 104 -9.89 -5.79 19.16
CA MET A 104 -9.51 -4.60 18.41
C MET A 104 -10.29 -3.37 18.87
N ARG A 105 -9.80 -2.73 19.94
CA ARG A 105 -10.33 -1.44 20.40
C ARG A 105 -9.64 -0.26 19.68
N PRO A 106 -10.30 0.89 19.53
CA PRO A 106 -9.64 2.10 19.07
C PRO A 106 -8.41 2.41 19.93
N GLY A 107 -7.27 2.72 19.29
CA GLY A 107 -5.96 2.89 19.92
C GLY A 107 -5.10 1.62 20.04
N SER A 108 -5.57 0.46 19.59
CA SER A 108 -4.78 -0.78 19.64
C SER A 108 -3.63 -0.78 18.62
N THR A 109 -2.51 -1.40 19.00
CA THR A 109 -1.38 -1.63 18.10
C THR A 109 -1.33 -3.11 17.73
N VAL A 110 -1.37 -3.38 16.43
CA VAL A 110 -1.19 -4.71 15.85
C VAL A 110 0.28 -4.88 15.52
N GLU A 111 0.92 -5.81 16.22
CA GLU A 111 2.31 -6.21 16.00
C GLU A 111 2.30 -7.53 15.22
N ILE A 112 2.95 -7.53 14.06
CA ILE A 112 3.03 -8.70 13.17
C ILE A 112 4.45 -9.24 13.19
N ASP A 113 4.57 -10.50 13.60
CA ASP A 113 5.82 -11.26 13.68
C ASP A 113 5.82 -12.47 12.76
N ARG A 114 7.02 -13.01 12.47
CA ARG A 114 7.16 -14.29 11.79
C ARG A 114 6.58 -15.40 12.69
N GLY A 115 5.59 -16.12 12.19
CA GLY A 115 5.07 -17.31 12.87
C GLY A 115 5.99 -18.51 12.69
N GLU A 116 5.76 -19.54 13.49
CA GLU A 116 6.51 -20.79 13.40
C GLU A 116 6.13 -21.53 12.12
N GLU A 117 7.10 -22.14 11.45
CA GLU A 117 6.85 -23.02 10.31
C GLU A 117 6.12 -24.28 10.81
N PRO A 118 4.87 -24.53 10.37
CA PRO A 118 4.17 -25.75 10.76
C PRO A 118 4.91 -26.97 10.19
N ALA A 119 5.04 -28.01 11.01
CA ALA A 119 5.78 -29.22 10.69
C ALA A 119 5.19 -30.03 9.52
N ASP A 120 3.97 -29.69 9.08
CA ASP A 120 3.19 -30.43 8.10
C ASP A 120 3.35 -29.92 6.65
N GLY A 121 4.29 -29.00 6.40
CA GLY A 121 4.61 -28.51 5.05
C GLY A 121 3.62 -27.47 4.51
N GLU A 122 2.79 -26.90 5.37
CA GLU A 122 1.99 -25.70 5.08
C GLU A 122 2.84 -24.43 5.10
N ASP A 123 2.36 -23.39 4.42
CA ASP A 123 3.06 -22.11 4.37
C ASP A 123 3.17 -21.50 5.78
N PRO A 124 4.32 -20.92 6.17
CA PRO A 124 4.50 -20.27 7.46
C PRO A 124 3.47 -19.15 7.62
N GLU A 125 2.67 -19.24 8.67
CA GLU A 125 1.72 -18.20 9.03
C GLU A 125 2.43 -17.01 9.66
N VAL A 126 1.83 -15.83 9.59
CA VAL A 126 2.27 -14.71 10.42
C VAL A 126 1.67 -14.85 11.80
N LYS A 127 2.44 -14.49 12.82
CA LYS A 127 1.93 -14.36 14.17
C LYS A 127 1.45 -12.93 14.35
N ILE A 128 0.13 -12.76 14.44
CA ILE A 128 -0.48 -11.48 14.78
C ILE A 128 -0.65 -11.41 16.29
N SER A 129 -0.05 -10.39 16.90
CA SER A 129 -0.25 -10.06 18.30
C SER A 129 -0.87 -8.69 18.42
N ILE A 130 -2.06 -8.63 19.02
CA ILE A 130 -2.74 -7.36 19.28
C ILE A 130 -2.40 -6.91 20.69
N THR A 131 -1.70 -5.78 20.78
CA THR A 131 -1.45 -5.12 22.05
C THR A 131 -2.48 -4.02 22.24
N ALA A 132 -3.34 -4.18 23.26
CA ALA A 132 -4.24 -3.13 23.71
C ALA A 132 -3.43 -1.89 24.15
N PRO A 133 -3.95 -0.66 23.97
CA PRO A 133 -3.19 0.54 24.28
C PRO A 133 -2.68 0.51 25.73
N PRO A 134 -1.38 0.76 25.99
CA PRO A 134 -0.92 0.95 27.35
C PRO A 134 -1.68 2.15 27.91
N ALA A 135 -2.37 1.96 29.05
CA ALA A 135 -3.06 3.04 29.73
C ALA A 135 -2.11 4.23 29.93
N GLY A 136 -2.36 5.35 29.24
CA GLY A 136 -1.74 6.63 29.55
C GLY A 136 -0.48 7.05 28.76
N LYS A 137 -0.30 6.67 27.49
CA LYS A 137 0.56 7.46 26.58
C LYS A 137 -0.12 7.71 25.24
N THR A 138 -0.62 8.93 25.07
CA THR A 138 -0.88 9.55 23.77
C THR A 138 0.39 9.41 22.93
N ARG A 139 0.39 8.50 21.95
CA ARG A 139 1.44 8.48 20.94
C ARG A 139 1.14 9.62 19.97
N GLU A 140 2.05 10.59 19.91
CA GLU A 140 2.02 11.60 18.86
C GLU A 140 2.00 10.91 17.49
N PRO A 141 1.21 11.42 16.53
CA PRO A 141 1.19 10.86 15.19
C PRO A 141 2.61 10.96 14.62
N VAL A 142 3.21 9.82 14.30
CA VAL A 142 4.50 9.75 13.61
C VAL A 142 4.33 10.25 12.17
N GLY A 143 4.35 11.57 12.02
CA GLY A 143 4.53 12.23 10.74
C GLY A 143 5.90 11.86 10.18
N VAL A 144 5.91 11.21 9.02
CA VAL A 144 7.14 11.03 8.23
C VAL A 144 7.55 12.39 7.69
N GLY A 145 8.47 13.06 8.37
CA GLY A 145 9.02 14.35 7.92
C GLY A 145 10.09 14.90 8.87
N ALA A 146 11.35 14.51 8.67
CA ALA A 146 12.50 15.31 9.11
C ALA A 146 12.47 16.65 8.34
N LYS A 147 12.80 17.83 8.88
CA LYS A 147 13.89 18.24 9.78
C LYS A 147 13.57 19.68 10.27
N GLY A 148 13.94 20.01 11.50
CA GLY A 148 13.53 21.23 12.20
C GLY A 148 14.39 22.47 11.94
N GLU A 149 13.91 23.61 12.44
CA GLU A 149 14.71 24.65 13.08
C GLU A 149 13.81 25.45 14.04
N ALA A 150 14.39 25.84 15.18
CA ALA A 150 13.71 26.40 16.35
C ALA A 150 13.83 27.93 16.42
N ALA A 151 13.18 28.51 17.44
CA ALA A 151 13.16 29.92 17.89
C ALA A 151 12.00 30.77 17.30
N GLU A 152 11.28 31.61 18.04
CA GLU A 152 11.43 32.13 19.40
C GLU A 152 10.06 32.66 19.90
N GLU A 153 9.91 32.75 21.23
CA GLU A 153 8.79 33.41 21.90
C GLU A 153 8.82 34.93 21.70
N GLY A 154 7.65 35.55 21.58
CA GLY A 154 7.50 37.00 21.56
C GLY A 154 6.05 37.42 21.79
N SER A 155 5.87 38.29 22.78
CA SER A 155 4.59 38.69 23.40
C SER A 155 3.75 39.67 22.58
N ASP A 156 2.53 39.87 23.10
CA ASP A 156 1.68 41.06 23.05
C ASP A 156 0.71 41.28 21.86
N GLY A 157 -0.55 41.49 22.25
CA GLY A 157 -1.26 42.70 21.82
C GLY A 157 -2.51 42.52 20.95
N ARG A 158 -3.67 42.49 21.63
CA ARG A 158 -4.92 43.22 21.31
C ARG A 158 -5.39 43.32 19.85
N GLY A 159 -6.63 42.89 19.63
CA GLY A 159 -7.55 43.59 18.71
C GLY A 159 -8.64 42.72 18.10
N LEU A 160 -9.84 42.75 18.68
CA LEU A 160 -11.08 42.57 17.91
C LEU A 160 -11.26 43.80 17.01
N PRO A 161 -11.86 43.65 15.81
CA PRO A 161 -13.30 43.89 15.75
C PRO A 161 -14.09 42.92 14.86
N GLU A 162 -15.39 42.95 15.11
CA GLU A 162 -16.48 42.26 14.44
C GLU A 162 -16.55 42.56 12.93
N GLY A 163 -16.98 41.55 12.17
CA GLY A 163 -17.37 41.68 10.77
C GLY A 163 -18.52 40.73 10.48
N SER A 164 -19.73 41.29 10.42
CA SER A 164 -20.97 40.63 10.01
C SER A 164 -20.90 40.15 8.56
N GLY A 165 -21.30 38.91 8.30
CA GLY A 165 -21.47 38.38 6.96
C GLY A 165 -22.22 37.05 7.00
N GLY A 166 -23.53 37.12 7.23
CA GLY A 166 -24.42 35.98 7.06
C GLY A 166 -24.43 35.53 5.60
N GLY A 167 -24.12 34.26 5.39
CA GLY A 167 -24.27 33.54 4.13
C GLY A 167 -24.69 32.13 4.47
N ASP A 168 -26.01 31.92 4.47
CA ASP A 168 -26.68 30.62 4.58
C ASP A 168 -26.14 29.69 3.48
N LEU A 169 -25.48 28.60 3.88
CA LEU A 169 -25.14 27.47 3.01
C LEU A 169 -26.29 26.46 3.14
N PRO A 170 -27.02 26.12 2.07
CA PRO A 170 -28.06 25.10 2.15
C PRO A 170 -27.46 23.70 2.36
N ASP A 171 -27.94 23.01 3.40
CA ASP A 171 -27.77 21.59 3.66
C ASP A 171 -28.71 20.77 2.73
N GLU A 172 -28.31 20.46 1.50
CA GLU A 172 -28.90 19.32 0.76
C GLU A 172 -27.85 18.68 -0.17
N PRO A 173 -27.63 17.36 -0.11
CA PRO A 173 -26.81 16.67 -1.11
C PRO A 173 -27.59 16.56 -2.43
N GLU A 174 -27.01 17.02 -3.54
CA GLU A 174 -27.56 16.82 -4.88
C GLU A 174 -27.66 15.30 -5.18
N VAL A 175 -28.88 14.81 -5.28
CA VAL A 175 -29.18 13.44 -5.73
C VAL A 175 -29.00 13.40 -7.24
N LEU A 176 -27.98 12.66 -7.70
CA LEU A 176 -27.80 12.35 -9.12
C LEU A 176 -29.02 11.57 -9.63
N PRO A 177 -29.53 11.85 -10.85
CA PRO A 177 -30.63 11.10 -11.42
C PRO A 177 -30.23 9.64 -11.67
N ASP A 178 -31.15 8.73 -11.35
CA ASP A 178 -31.03 7.29 -11.54
C ASP A 178 -30.77 6.97 -13.02
N VAL A 179 -29.67 6.28 -13.30
CA VAL A 179 -29.36 5.81 -14.65
C VAL A 179 -30.27 4.61 -14.91
N PRO A 180 -31.14 4.61 -15.93
CA PRO A 180 -31.97 3.46 -16.22
C PRO A 180 -31.09 2.26 -16.55
N ASP A 181 -31.46 1.13 -15.95
CA ASP A 181 -30.78 -0.16 -16.08
C ASP A 181 -30.60 -0.52 -17.56
N ALA A 182 -29.37 -0.89 -17.94
CA ALA A 182 -29.07 -1.29 -19.30
C ALA A 182 -29.83 -2.59 -19.60
N PRO A 183 -30.51 -2.73 -20.76
CA PRO A 183 -31.16 -3.97 -21.10
C PRO A 183 -30.11 -5.10 -21.17
N PRO A 184 -30.47 -6.32 -20.73
CA PRO A 184 -29.55 -7.45 -20.77
C PRO A 184 -29.07 -7.69 -22.21
N ALA A 185 -27.78 -7.95 -22.36
CA ALA A 185 -27.19 -8.30 -23.64
C ALA A 185 -27.86 -9.58 -24.15
N ASP A 186 -28.43 -9.51 -25.35
CA ASP A 186 -28.92 -10.68 -26.08
C ASP A 186 -27.75 -11.66 -26.27
N ASP A 187 -27.96 -12.91 -25.85
CA ASP A 187 -27.09 -14.06 -26.09
C ASP A 187 -26.85 -14.23 -27.59
N GLU A 188 -25.68 -13.82 -28.09
CA GLU A 188 -25.23 -14.22 -29.43
C GLU A 188 -24.90 -15.73 -29.40
N PRO A 189 -25.47 -16.54 -30.31
CA PRO A 189 -25.11 -17.95 -30.40
C PRO A 189 -23.66 -18.08 -30.86
N GLY A 190 -22.84 -18.74 -30.04
CA GLY A 190 -21.44 -19.03 -30.35
C GLY A 190 -21.25 -19.81 -31.66
N PRO A 191 -20.04 -19.77 -32.25
CA PRO A 191 -19.77 -20.35 -33.55
C PRO A 191 -19.88 -21.88 -33.53
N PRO A 192 -20.30 -22.52 -34.63
CA PRO A 192 -20.41 -23.96 -34.70
C PRO A 192 -19.02 -24.61 -34.63
N THR A 193 -18.88 -25.58 -33.72
CA THR A 193 -17.76 -26.50 -33.69
C THR A 193 -17.92 -27.51 -34.82
N GLU A 194 -17.04 -27.47 -35.82
CA GLU A 194 -16.94 -28.47 -36.88
C GLU A 194 -16.18 -29.71 -36.37
N SER A 195 -16.66 -30.90 -36.74
CA SER A 195 -16.09 -32.22 -36.42
C SER A 195 -15.16 -32.72 -37.53
#